data_AF-A0A7V9PFT5-F1
#
_entry.id   AF-A0A7V9PFT5-F1
#
_cell.length_a   1.000
_cell.length_b   1.000
_cell.length_c   1.000
_cell.angle_alpha   90.00
_cell.angle_beta   90.00
_cell.angle_gamma   90.00
#
_symmetry.space_group_name_H-M   'P 1'
#
loop_
_entity.id
_entity.type
_entity.pdbx_description
1 polymer ?
#
loop_
_entity_poly.entity_id
_entity_poly.type
_entity_poly.pdbx_seq_one_letter_code
_entity_poly.pdbx_strand_id
1 'polypeptide(L)'
;YGPPPPLAEALLAVASLRAECVRAGVREVAVTPNRTGPGNVARLAPLALRTSAVLRLRRLARDAVYKEDLGQLVVPLKRPSGGERTDAAADVPSTLRDLLAELVPVEEGALAS
;
A
#
# COMPACT_ATOMS: atom_id res chain seq x y z
N TYR A 1 -1.85 -9.23 29.98
CA TYR A 1 -1.08 -8.27 29.17
C TYR A 1 -1.86 -7.01 28.80
N GLY A 2 -3.18 -6.91 29.04
CA GLY A 2 -3.93 -5.67 28.82
C GLY A 2 -4.08 -5.29 27.34
N PRO A 3 -4.67 -4.13 27.02
CA PRO A 3 -4.67 -3.61 25.65
C PRO A 3 -3.23 -3.39 25.15
N PRO A 4 -2.96 -3.63 23.86
CA PRO A 4 -1.62 -3.46 23.31
C PRO A 4 -1.17 -1.99 23.40
N PRO A 5 0.11 -1.71 23.65
CA PRO A 5 0.64 -0.36 23.55
C PRO A 5 0.67 0.12 22.08
N PRO A 6 0.71 1.44 21.82
CA PRO A 6 0.66 1.99 20.45
C PRO A 6 1.72 1.42 19.50
N LEU A 7 2.93 1.14 20.01
CA LEU A 7 3.98 0.52 19.19
C LEU A 7 3.63 -0.91 18.76
N ALA A 8 2.95 -1.67 19.63
CA ALA A 8 2.50 -3.01 19.30
C ALA A 8 1.37 -2.97 18.26
N GLU A 9 0.45 -2.00 18.37
CA GLU A 9 -0.59 -1.77 17.34
C GLU A 9 0.03 -1.44 15.98
N ALA A 10 1.06 -0.58 15.94
CA ALA A 10 1.79 -0.27 14.71
C ALA A 10 2.46 -1.51 14.09
N LEU A 11 3.04 -2.40 14.91
CA LEU A 11 3.61 -3.67 14.42
C LEU A 11 2.53 -4.61 13.86
N LEU A 12 1.36 -4.66 14.48
CA LEU A 12 0.22 -5.43 13.99
C LEU A 12 -0.31 -4.88 12.65
N ALA A 13 -0.30 -3.56 12.46
CA ALA A 13 -0.64 -2.94 11.18
C ALA A 13 0.36 -3.34 10.08
N VAL A 14 1.67 -3.32 10.38
CA VAL A 14 2.72 -3.80 9.46
C VAL A 14 2.56 -5.29 9.15
N ALA A 15 2.27 -6.12 10.16
CA ALA A 15 2.04 -7.54 9.96
C ALA A 15 0.83 -7.82 9.06
N SER A 16 -0.25 -7.03 9.23
CA SER A 16 -1.44 -7.12 8.39
C SER A 16 -1.14 -6.74 6.94
N LEU A 17 -0.41 -5.64 6.71
CA LEU A 17 0.08 -5.28 5.37
C LEU A 17 0.94 -6.39 4.77
N ARG A 18 1.86 -6.98 5.56
CA ARG A 18 2.73 -8.05 5.09
C ARG A 18 1.94 -9.27 4.61
N ALA A 19 0.86 -9.63 5.31
CA ALA A 19 0.01 -10.73 4.91
C ALA A 19 -0.65 -10.48 3.53
N GLU A 20 -1.09 -9.25 3.24
CA GLU A 20 -1.59 -8.89 1.90
C GLU A 20 -0.49 -8.90 0.84
N CYS A 21 0.69 -8.37 1.15
CA CYS A 21 1.83 -8.39 0.22
C CYS A 21 2.17 -9.82 -0.19
N VAL A 22 2.20 -10.77 0.75
CA VAL A 22 2.46 -12.19 0.46
C VAL A 22 1.40 -12.77 -0.47
N ARG A 23 0.11 -12.48 -0.23
CA ARG A 23 -0.99 -12.93 -1.11
C ARG A 23 -0.88 -12.36 -2.52
N ALA A 24 -0.50 -11.09 -2.64
CA ALA A 24 -0.35 -10.39 -3.92
C ALA A 24 0.98 -10.68 -4.63
N GLY A 25 1.89 -11.46 -4.02
CA GLY A 25 3.23 -11.75 -4.57
C GLY A 25 4.24 -10.61 -4.42
N VAL A 26 3.91 -9.56 -3.67
CA VAL A 26 4.81 -8.42 -3.38
C VAL A 26 5.89 -8.84 -2.38
N ARG A 27 7.15 -8.55 -2.71
CA ARG A 27 8.31 -8.93 -1.90
C ARG A 27 8.95 -7.74 -1.17
N GLU A 28 8.81 -6.55 -1.73
CA GLU A 28 9.38 -5.32 -1.22
C GLU A 28 8.31 -4.23 -1.18
N VAL A 29 8.26 -3.54 -0.03
CA VAL A 29 7.50 -2.30 0.14
C VAL A 29 8.45 -1.26 0.73
N ALA A 30 8.68 -0.18 -0.02
CA ALA A 30 9.54 0.92 0.41
C ALA A 30 8.75 2.22 0.44
N VAL A 31 8.81 2.95 1.55
CA VAL A 31 8.20 4.27 1.69
C VAL A 31 9.31 5.29 1.80
N THR A 32 9.36 6.21 0.84
CA THR A 32 10.39 7.26 0.78
C THR A 32 9.73 8.64 0.76
N PRO A 33 10.37 9.68 1.31
CA PRO A 33 9.90 11.05 1.13
C PRO A 33 9.73 11.39 -0.35
N ASN A 34 8.64 12.07 -0.69
CA ASN A 34 8.45 12.54 -2.05
C ASN A 34 9.48 13.63 -2.37
N ARG A 35 10.30 13.43 -3.41
CA ARG A 35 11.36 14.40 -3.78
C ARG A 35 10.81 15.61 -4.53
N THR A 36 9.66 15.49 -5.18
CA THR A 36 9.11 16.52 -6.08
C THR A 36 7.88 17.22 -5.52
N GLY A 37 7.52 16.96 -4.26
CA GLY A 37 6.33 17.53 -3.64
C GLY A 37 6.18 17.11 -2.17
N PRO A 38 5.11 17.55 -1.50
CA PRO A 38 4.83 17.15 -0.13
C PRO A 38 4.41 15.67 -0.04
N GLY A 39 4.62 15.08 1.14
CA GLY A 39 4.19 13.71 1.45
C GLY A 39 5.26 12.64 1.21
N ASN A 40 4.82 11.40 1.25
CA ASN A 40 5.66 10.22 1.01
C ASN A 40 5.23 9.53 -0.29
N VAL A 41 6.08 8.66 -0.81
CA VAL A 41 5.79 7.79 -1.95
C VAL A 41 6.08 6.36 -1.53
N ALA A 42 5.07 5.50 -1.65
CA ALA A 42 5.22 4.05 -1.49
C ALA A 42 5.59 3.41 -2.83
N ARG A 43 6.49 2.44 -2.79
CA ARG A 43 6.89 1.60 -3.93
C ARG A 43 6.69 0.15 -3.53
N LEU A 44 5.97 -0.59 -4.35
CA LEU A 44 5.69 -2.01 -4.14
C LEU A 44 6.20 -2.79 -5.35
N ALA A 45 6.98 -3.84 -5.09
CA ALA A 45 7.53 -4.70 -6.13
C ALA A 45 7.84 -6.12 -5.60
N PRO A 46 7.87 -7.14 -6.48
CA PRO A 46 7.20 -7.17 -7.77
C PRO A 46 5.67 -7.27 -7.58
N LEU A 47 4.90 -6.68 -8.48
CA LEU A 47 3.44 -6.74 -8.50
C LEU A 47 2.98 -6.87 -9.96
N ALA A 48 2.34 -8.00 -10.29
CA ALA A 48 1.75 -8.22 -11.60
C ALA A 48 0.26 -7.86 -11.54
N LEU A 49 -0.13 -6.75 -12.17
CA LEU A 49 -1.53 -6.33 -12.23
C LEU A 49 -2.13 -6.72 -13.57
N ARG A 50 -3.30 -7.38 -13.53
CA ARG A 50 -4.13 -7.59 -14.72
C ARG A 50 -4.65 -6.25 -15.23
N THR A 51 -5.02 -6.18 -16.50
CA THR A 51 -5.58 -4.97 -17.11
C THR A 51 -6.77 -4.40 -16.32
N SER A 52 -7.65 -5.27 -15.79
CA SER A 52 -8.76 -4.88 -14.93
C SER A 52 -8.32 -4.17 -13.65
N ALA A 53 -7.25 -4.66 -13.02
CA ALA A 53 -6.66 -4.07 -11.82
C ALA A 53 -5.96 -2.74 -12.13
N VAL A 54 -5.28 -2.61 -13.27
CA VAL A 54 -4.69 -1.34 -13.71
C VAL A 54 -5.76 -0.26 -13.95
N LEU A 55 -6.89 -0.62 -14.55
CA LEU A 55 -8.02 0.29 -14.72
C LEU A 55 -8.63 0.70 -13.37
N ARG A 56 -8.76 -0.26 -12.44
CA ARG A 56 -9.24 0.00 -11.08
C ARG A 56 -8.30 0.92 -10.30
N LEU A 57 -6.98 0.72 -10.42
CA LEU A 57 -5.96 1.58 -9.84
C LEU A 57 -6.15 3.04 -10.27
N ARG A 58 -6.36 3.30 -11.56
CA ARG A 58 -6.59 4.66 -12.07
C ARG A 58 -7.84 5.33 -11.48
N ARG A 59 -8.85 4.54 -11.10
CA ARG A 59 -10.07 5.03 -10.44
C ARG A 59 -9.84 5.30 -8.94
N LEU A 60 -9.12 4.41 -8.25
CA LEU A 60 -8.89 4.51 -6.81
C LEU A 60 -7.79 5.52 -6.44
N ALA A 61 -6.71 5.55 -7.22
CA ALA A 61 -5.52 6.35 -6.96
C ALA A 61 -5.02 6.96 -8.27
N ARG A 62 -5.63 8.09 -8.67
CA ARG A 62 -5.33 8.81 -9.92
C ARG A 62 -3.85 9.16 -10.09
N ASP A 63 -3.17 9.45 -8.98
CA ASP A 63 -1.77 9.88 -8.96
C ASP A 63 -0.79 8.69 -8.86
N ALA A 64 -1.31 7.46 -8.74
CA ALA A 64 -0.48 6.26 -8.71
C ALA A 64 -0.01 5.87 -10.11
N VAL A 65 1.22 5.37 -10.19
CA VAL A 65 1.86 4.96 -11.44
C VAL A 65 2.21 3.49 -11.33
N TYR A 66 1.65 2.68 -12.23
CA TYR A 66 2.06 1.30 -12.42
C TYR A 66 3.05 1.22 -13.58
N LYS A 67 4.24 0.69 -13.30
CA LYS A 67 5.31 0.44 -14.27
C LYS A 67 5.32 -1.05 -14.59
N GLU A 68 4.60 -1.43 -15.63
CA GLU A 68 4.38 -2.82 -16.03
C GLU A 68 5.71 -3.53 -16.34
N ASP A 69 6.62 -2.89 -17.08
CA ASP A 69 7.95 -3.43 -17.42
C ASP A 69 8.80 -3.80 -16.19
N LEU A 70 8.58 -3.12 -15.06
CA LEU A 70 9.29 -3.35 -13.79
C LEU A 70 8.46 -4.15 -12.78
N GLY A 71 7.21 -4.46 -13.09
CA GLY A 71 6.23 -4.96 -12.12
C GLY A 71 6.17 -4.08 -10.87
N GLN A 72 6.26 -2.76 -11.02
CA GLN A 72 6.40 -1.85 -9.88
C GLN A 72 5.21 -0.90 -9.78
N LEU A 73 4.58 -0.86 -8.61
CA LEU A 73 3.55 0.12 -8.28
C LEU A 73 4.14 1.26 -7.45
N VAL A 74 3.91 2.49 -7.88
CA VAL A 74 4.35 3.71 -7.19
C VAL A 74 3.12 4.51 -6.78
N VAL A 75 2.89 4.67 -5.48
CA VAL A 75 1.70 5.32 -4.92
C VAL A 75 2.11 6.54 -4.10
N PRO A 76 1.73 7.77 -4.51
CA PRO A 76 1.88 8.95 -3.67
C PRO A 76 0.95 8.85 -2.45
N LEU A 77 1.54 8.96 -1.26
CA LEU A 77 0.83 9.00 0.01
C LEU A 77 0.58 10.47 0.37
N LYS A 78 -0.66 10.92 0.19
CA LYS A 78 -1.07 12.29 0.56
C LYS A 78 -1.01 12.42 2.08
N ARG A 79 -0.38 13.49 2.57
CA ARG A 79 -0.48 13.86 3.99
C ARG A 79 -1.92 14.34 4.23
N PRO A 80 -2.61 13.91 5.30
CA PRO A 80 -3.92 14.48 5.63
C PRO A 80 -3.79 16.00 5.75
N SER A 81 -4.67 16.71 5.07
CA SER A 81 -4.72 18.17 5.05
C SER A 81 -5.30 18.68 6.37
N GLY A 82 -4.45 18.76 7.39
CA GLY A 82 -4.75 19.28 8.71
C GLY A 82 -3.47 19.23 9.54
N GLY A 83 -2.94 20.38 9.93
CA GLY A 83 -1.64 20.54 10.60
C GLY A 83 -1.56 19.98 12.02
N GLU A 84 -2.46 19.08 12.41
CA GLU A 84 -2.33 18.34 13.65
C GLU A 84 -1.40 17.16 13.40
N ARG A 85 -0.27 17.19 14.09
CA ARG A 85 0.60 16.02 14.24
C ARG A 85 -0.12 15.06 15.19
N THR A 86 -1.26 14.53 14.77
CA THR A 86 -1.80 13.33 15.37
C THR A 86 -0.79 12.24 15.04
N ASP A 87 -0.41 11.48 16.04
CA ASP A 87 0.44 10.30 15.98
C ASP A 87 -0.08 9.29 14.93
N ALA A 88 -1.35 9.43 14.56
CA ALA A 88 -2.04 8.95 13.36
C ALA A 88 -1.66 9.74 12.08
N ALA A 89 -0.37 9.99 11.85
CA ALA A 89 0.13 10.59 10.61
C ALA A 89 -0.05 9.59 9.46
N ALA A 90 -1.28 9.45 8.95
CA ALA A 90 -1.72 8.46 7.95
C ALA A 90 -1.20 7.05 8.25
N ASP A 91 -2.02 6.15 8.79
CA ASP A 91 -1.65 4.74 8.91
C ASP A 91 -1.33 4.16 7.52
N VAL A 92 -0.06 4.28 7.14
CA VAL A 92 0.46 3.91 5.83
C VAL A 92 0.29 2.40 5.64
N PRO A 93 0.62 1.53 6.63
CA PRO A 93 0.32 0.12 6.54
C PRO A 93 -1.14 -0.17 6.18
N SER A 94 -2.11 0.40 6.89
CA SER A 94 -3.53 0.13 6.60
C SER A 94 -3.97 0.69 5.25
N THR A 95 -3.51 1.89 4.88
CA THR A 95 -3.83 2.50 3.58
C THR A 95 -3.32 1.63 2.42
N LEU A 96 -2.09 1.13 2.52
CA LEU A 96 -1.50 0.26 1.50
C LEU A 96 -2.16 -1.12 1.47
N ARG A 97 -2.54 -1.66 2.64
CA ARG A 97 -3.27 -2.92 2.76
C ARG A 97 -4.61 -2.83 2.02
N ASP A 98 -5.38 -1.79 2.28
CA ASP A 98 -6.71 -1.60 1.68
C ASP A 98 -6.62 -1.42 0.17
N LEU A 99 -5.62 -0.64 -0.29
CA LEU A 99 -5.35 -0.50 -1.71
C LEU A 99 -4.98 -1.86 -2.36
N LEU A 100 -4.12 -2.66 -1.72
CA LEU A 100 -3.76 -3.99 -2.24
C LEU A 100 -4.95 -4.94 -2.29
N ALA A 101 -5.78 -4.97 -1.23
CA ALA A 101 -6.98 -5.80 -1.18
C ALA A 101 -8.00 -5.44 -2.28
N GLU A 102 -8.12 -4.16 -2.61
CA GLU A 102 -8.97 -3.69 -3.71
C GLU A 102 -8.42 -4.05 -5.10
N LEU A 103 -7.09 -4.05 -5.26
CA LEU A 103 -6.43 -4.33 -6.53
C LEU A 103 -6.25 -5.81 -6.83
N VAL A 104 -6.10 -6.64 -5.79
CA VAL A 104 -5.93 -8.10 -5.89
C VAL A 104 -6.97 -8.76 -4.98
N PRO A 105 -8.21 -8.94 -5.46
CA PRO A 105 -9.23 -9.65 -4.70
C PRO A 105 -8.80 -11.10 -4.42
N VAL A 106 -9.17 -11.62 -3.25
CA VAL A 106 -8.80 -12.96 -2.76
C VAL A 106 -9.11 -14.08 -3.78
N GLU A 107 -10.18 -13.93 -4.57
CA GLU A 107 -10.58 -14.88 -5.62
C GLU A 107 -9.57 -14.97 -6.78
N GLU A 108 -8.79 -13.93 -7.05
CA GLU A 108 -7.84 -13.89 -8.18
C GLU A 108 -6.46 -14.43 -7.84
N GLY A 109 -6.10 -14.50 -6.54
CA GLY A 109 -4.84 -15.08 -6.06
C GLY A 109 -4.79 -16.61 -6.16
N ALA A 110 -5.95 -17.29 -6.20
CA ALA A 110 -6.03 -18.74 -6.32
C ALA A 110 -5.71 -19.27 -7.72
N LEU A 111 -5.76 -18.43 -8.77
CA LEU A 111 -5.59 -18.83 -10.17
C LEU A 111 -4.17 -18.66 -10.71
N ALA A 112 -3.22 -18.21 -9.88
CA ALA A 112 -1.83 -17.97 -10.29
C ALA A 112 -0.82 -18.93 -9.61
N SER A 113 -1.29 -20.04 -9.03
CA SER A 113 -0.44 -21.10 -8.47
C SER A 113 -0.26 -22.26 -9.46
#